data_AF-A0A8T5T5U1-F1
#
_entry.id   AF-A0A8T5T5U1-F1
#
_cell.length_a   1.000
_cell.length_b   1.000
_cell.length_c   1.000
_cell.angle_alpha   90.00
_cell.angle_beta   90.00
_cell.angle_gamma   90.00
#
_symmetry.space_group_name_H-M   'P 1'
#
loop_
_entity.id
_entity.type
_entity.pdbx_description
1 polymer ?
#
loop_
_entity_poly.entity_id
_entity_poly.type
_entity_poly.pdbx_seq_one_letter_code
_entity_poly.pdbx_strand_id
1 'polypeptide(L)'
;MKEIGLDDIGEYIKALHCGIRWEIIDFLNAGPKSSDEIFQYLKDFREKVHSNTANCKGNCQKDFKKDIKKQNIYYHLRELEKVGIIVLDEYKPSERAPEKVWKLNYDKLIINFKS
;
A
#
# COMPACT_ATOMS: atom_id res chain seq x y z
N MET A 1 -11.02 12.08 10.14
CA MET A 1 -10.60 11.33 11.35
C MET A 1 -11.47 10.11 11.52
N LYS A 2 -10.88 8.91 11.58
CA LYS A 2 -11.57 7.63 11.77
C LYS A 2 -11.16 7.03 13.10
N GLU A 3 -12.14 6.72 13.95
CA GLU A 3 -11.94 5.93 15.17
C GLU A 3 -12.25 4.47 14.87
N ILE A 4 -11.43 3.57 15.43
CA ILE A 4 -11.45 2.13 15.18
C ILE A 4 -11.58 1.44 16.52
N GLY A 5 -12.64 0.64 16.67
CA GLY A 5 -12.86 -0.19 17.85
C GLY A 5 -12.07 -1.50 17.81
N LEU A 6 -12.06 -2.22 18.92
CA LEU A 6 -11.39 -3.53 19.03
C LEU A 6 -11.96 -4.57 18.07
N ASP A 7 -13.24 -4.49 17.71
CA ASP A 7 -13.88 -5.44 16.79
C ASP A 7 -13.33 -5.31 15.36
N ASP A 8 -12.91 -4.11 14.96
CA ASP A 8 -12.38 -3.82 13.62
C ASP A 8 -10.85 -3.96 13.55
N ILE A 9 -10.17 -4.02 14.70
CA ILE A 9 -8.71 -3.89 14.76
C ILE A 9 -7.98 -5.00 14.00
N GLY A 10 -8.54 -6.21 13.98
CA GLY A 10 -7.96 -7.34 13.27
C GLY A 10 -7.81 -7.09 11.77
N GLU A 11 -8.79 -6.41 11.16
CA GLU A 11 -8.77 -6.06 9.75
C GLU A 11 -7.73 -4.98 9.45
N TYR A 12 -7.60 -3.98 10.33
CA TYR A 12 -6.54 -2.96 10.21
C TYR A 12 -5.15 -3.55 10.40
N ILE A 13 -4.94 -4.44 11.38
CA ILE A 13 -3.67 -5.16 11.56
C ILE A 13 -3.33 -5.95 10.29
N LYS A 14 -4.30 -6.69 9.74
CA LYS A 14 -4.10 -7.44 8.49
C LYS A 14 -3.70 -6.53 7.35
N ALA A 15 -4.41 -5.41 7.16
CA ALA A 15 -4.14 -4.40 6.14
C ALA A 15 -2.82 -3.64 6.37
N LEU A 16 -2.29 -3.56 7.58
CA LEU A 16 -1.06 -2.81 7.88
C LEU A 16 0.17 -3.69 8.15
N HIS A 17 0.06 -5.02 8.20
CA HIS A 17 1.21 -5.88 8.55
C HIS A 17 2.35 -5.91 7.50
N CYS A 18 2.07 -5.54 6.25
CA CYS A 18 3.02 -5.71 5.14
C CYS A 18 3.72 -4.41 4.80
N GLY A 19 5.05 -4.44 4.71
CA GLY A 19 5.88 -3.28 4.36
C GLY A 19 5.50 -2.63 3.03
N ILE A 20 5.17 -3.41 1.99
CA ILE A 20 4.71 -2.88 0.69
C ILE A 20 3.50 -1.95 0.85
N ARG A 21 2.57 -2.27 1.77
CA ARG A 21 1.38 -1.45 1.99
C ARG A 21 1.73 -0.11 2.65
N TRP A 22 2.76 -0.06 3.48
CA TRP A 22 3.28 1.21 4.00
C TRP A 22 3.92 2.05 2.92
N GLU A 23 4.71 1.45 2.02
CA GLU A 23 5.28 2.18 0.87
C GLU A 23 4.20 2.75 -0.05
N ILE A 24 3.10 2.01 -0.27
CA ILE A 24 1.93 2.52 -1.01
C ILE A 24 1.31 3.72 -0.29
N ILE A 25 1.09 3.61 1.03
CA ILE A 25 0.52 4.70 1.84
C ILE A 25 1.40 5.95 1.76
N ASP A 26 2.72 5.80 1.89
CA ASP A 26 3.66 6.91 1.82
C ASP A 26 3.66 7.56 0.44
N PHE A 27 3.65 6.77 -0.63
CA PHE A 27 3.58 7.31 -2.00
C PHE A 27 2.26 8.06 -2.27
N LEU A 28 1.14 7.57 -1.73
CA LEU A 28 -0.16 8.22 -1.81
C LEU A 28 -0.28 9.47 -0.92
N ASN A 29 0.59 9.64 0.07
CA ASN A 29 0.67 10.85 0.89
C ASN A 29 1.06 12.08 0.03
N ALA A 30 1.73 11.88 -1.09
CA ALA A 30 2.02 12.91 -2.09
C ALA A 30 0.82 13.21 -3.03
N GLY A 31 -0.38 12.73 -2.71
CA GLY A 31 -1.60 12.92 -3.49
C GLY A 31 -1.97 11.72 -4.37
N PRO A 32 -3.11 11.78 -5.09
CA PRO A 32 -3.67 10.64 -5.81
C PRO A 32 -2.70 10.02 -6.82
N LYS A 33 -2.76 8.69 -7.00
CA LYS A 33 -1.90 7.93 -7.93
C LYS A 33 -2.69 6.82 -8.61
N SER A 34 -2.43 6.61 -9.89
CA SER A 34 -2.93 5.46 -10.64
C SER A 34 -2.30 4.14 -10.16
N SER A 35 -2.98 3.04 -10.47
CA SER A 35 -2.49 1.70 -10.17
C SER A 35 -1.16 1.39 -10.86
N ASP A 36 -0.95 1.92 -12.07
CA ASP A 36 0.30 1.76 -12.81
C ASP A 36 1.42 2.66 -12.26
N GLU A 37 1.14 3.90 -11.83
CA GLU A 37 2.13 4.74 -11.12
C GLU A 37 2.62 4.06 -9.82
N ILE A 38 1.70 3.50 -9.04
CA ILE A 38 2.04 2.74 -7.83
C ILE A 38 2.93 1.53 -8.17
N PHE A 39 2.61 0.81 -9.25
CA PHE A 39 3.42 -0.33 -9.69
C PHE A 39 4.84 0.07 -10.09
N GLN A 40 4.99 1.14 -10.88
CA GLN A 40 6.32 1.60 -11.29
C GLN A 40 7.13 2.09 -10.08
N TYR A 41 6.51 2.86 -9.18
CA TYR A 41 7.15 3.31 -7.95
C TYR A 41 7.69 2.13 -7.12
N LEU A 42 6.88 1.09 -6.87
CA LEU A 42 7.30 -0.08 -6.10
C LEU A 42 8.41 -0.88 -6.79
N LYS A 43 8.39 -0.94 -8.13
CA LYS A 43 9.44 -1.58 -8.91
C LYS A 43 10.77 -0.82 -8.77
N ASP A 44 10.74 0.50 -8.90
CA ASP A 44 11.92 1.36 -8.76
C ASP A 44 12.46 1.35 -7.32
N PHE A 45 11.56 1.37 -6.33
CA PHE A 45 11.91 1.26 -4.91
C PHE A 45 12.66 -0.06 -4.64
N ARG A 46 12.17 -1.18 -5.19
CA ARG A 46 12.85 -2.47 -5.09
C ARG A 46 14.26 -2.45 -5.69
N GLU A 47 14.42 -1.84 -6.87
CA GLU A 47 15.73 -1.75 -7.54
C GLU A 47 16.73 -0.94 -6.70
N LYS A 48 16.29 0.17 -6.11
CA LYS A 48 17.11 1.02 -5.21
C LYS A 48 17.50 0.32 -3.90
N VAL A 49 16.57 -0.42 -3.29
CA VAL A 49 16.87 -1.19 -2.07
C VAL A 49 17.85 -2.32 -2.38
N HIS A 50 17.73 -2.99 -3.53
CA HIS A 50 18.64 -4.07 -3.90
C HIS A 50 20.06 -3.57 -4.19
N SER A 51 20.23 -2.42 -4.85
CA SER A 51 21.55 -1.82 -5.07
C SER A 51 22.25 -1.41 -3.77
N ASN A 52 21.48 -0.99 -2.75
CA ASN A 52 22.02 -0.54 -1.46
C ASN A 52 22.27 -1.66 -0.43
N THR A 53 21.79 -2.89 -0.69
CA THR A 53 21.81 -4.00 0.30
C THR A 53 22.77 -5.13 -0.03
N ALA A 54 23.75 -4.91 -0.92
CA ALA A 54 24.80 -5.88 -1.27
C ALA A 54 25.59 -6.46 -0.08
N ASN A 55 25.49 -5.84 1.11
CA ASN A 55 26.14 -6.28 2.36
C ASN A 55 25.19 -6.81 3.45
N CYS A 56 23.89 -7.00 3.21
CA CYS A 56 22.95 -7.44 4.24
C CYS A 56 22.97 -8.97 4.43
N LYS A 57 23.13 -9.45 5.68
CA LYS A 57 23.15 -10.87 6.05
C LYS A 57 21.74 -11.49 6.14
N GLY A 58 20.93 -11.29 5.11
CA GLY A 58 20.03 -12.30 4.57
C GLY A 58 18.87 -12.83 5.43
N ASN A 59 18.26 -12.07 6.35
CA ASN A 59 17.04 -12.51 7.04
C ASN A 59 15.82 -11.59 6.85
N CYS A 60 16.01 -10.32 6.49
CA CYS A 60 14.95 -9.30 6.40
C CYS A 60 14.25 -9.19 5.03
N GLN A 61 14.63 -9.98 4.02
CA GLN A 61 14.24 -9.75 2.62
C GLN A 61 13.27 -10.80 2.04
N LYS A 62 12.85 -11.80 2.81
CA LYS A 62 12.11 -12.95 2.26
C LYS A 62 10.69 -12.61 1.84
N ASP A 63 10.02 -11.70 2.54
CA ASP A 63 8.62 -11.36 2.27
C ASP A 63 8.49 -10.38 1.09
N PHE A 64 9.37 -9.38 1.01
CA PHE A 64 9.36 -8.37 -0.05
C PHE A 64 9.55 -8.96 -1.47
N LYS A 65 10.30 -10.06 -1.59
CA LYS A 65 10.65 -10.69 -2.87
C LYS A 65 9.47 -11.44 -3.52
N LYS A 66 8.49 -11.90 -2.73
CA LYS A 66 7.29 -12.62 -3.22
C LYS A 66 6.18 -11.64 -3.64
N ASP A 67 6.21 -10.42 -3.12
CA ASP A 67 5.06 -9.54 -3.14
C ASP A 67 4.98 -8.57 -4.33
N ILE A 68 6.07 -8.35 -5.07
CA ILE A 68 6.06 -7.47 -6.25
C ILE A 68 5.88 -8.28 -7.55
N LYS A 69 4.71 -8.90 -7.71
CA LYS A 69 4.17 -9.27 -9.03
C LYS A 69 2.99 -8.34 -9.34
N LYS A 70 2.76 -7.95 -10.60
CA LYS A 70 1.63 -7.05 -10.97
C LYS A 70 0.27 -7.54 -10.45
N GLN A 71 0.08 -8.86 -10.38
CA GLN A 71 -1.12 -9.51 -9.83
C GLN A 71 -1.29 -9.36 -8.31
N ASN A 72 -0.23 -9.00 -7.58
CA ASN A 72 -0.23 -8.86 -6.12
C ASN A 72 -0.48 -7.40 -5.67
N ILE A 73 -0.28 -6.40 -6.55
CA ILE A 73 -0.62 -5.00 -6.21
C ILE A 73 -2.11 -4.82 -5.98
N TYR A 74 -2.95 -5.40 -6.83
CA TYR A 74 -4.40 -5.33 -6.64
C TYR A 74 -4.84 -5.97 -5.32
N TYR A 75 -4.11 -6.99 -4.85
CA TYR A 75 -4.34 -7.54 -3.51
C TYR A 75 -3.98 -6.52 -2.42
N HIS A 76 -2.81 -5.88 -2.49
CA HIS A 76 -2.43 -4.85 -1.51
C HIS A 76 -3.40 -3.66 -1.49
N LEU A 77 -3.80 -3.15 -2.66
CA LEU A 77 -4.77 -2.06 -2.80
C LEU A 77 -6.13 -2.47 -2.23
N ARG A 78 -6.61 -3.68 -2.51
CA ARG A 78 -7.87 -4.19 -1.99
C ARG A 78 -7.88 -4.28 -0.46
N GLU A 79 -6.80 -4.76 0.16
CA GLU A 79 -6.74 -4.86 1.62
C GLU A 79 -6.75 -3.47 2.28
N LEU A 80 -6.10 -2.47 1.68
CA LEU A 80 -6.14 -1.09 2.16
C LEU A 80 -7.49 -0.41 1.92
N GLU A 81 -8.12 -0.67 0.77
CA GLU A 81 -9.45 -0.18 0.41
C GLU A 81 -10.52 -0.77 1.34
N LYS A 82 -10.42 -2.06 1.67
CA LYS A 82 -11.37 -2.76 2.57
C LYS A 82 -11.51 -2.06 3.93
N VAL A 83 -10.41 -1.55 4.47
CA VAL A 83 -10.39 -0.83 5.75
C VAL A 83 -10.49 0.69 5.59
N GLY A 84 -10.70 1.15 4.35
CA GLY A 84 -10.89 2.55 4.01
C GLY A 84 -9.69 3.45 4.23
N ILE A 85 -8.46 2.90 4.28
CA ILE A 85 -7.23 3.69 4.35
C ILE A 85 -7.02 4.42 3.01
N ILE A 86 -7.27 3.71 1.91
CA ILE A 86 -7.30 4.27 0.56
C ILE A 86 -8.72 4.18 0.00
N VAL A 87 -9.03 5.05 -0.95
CA VAL A 87 -10.28 5.02 -1.71
C VAL A 87 -9.99 5.25 -3.20
N LEU A 88 -10.90 4.76 -4.05
CA LEU A 88 -10.93 5.13 -5.46
C LEU A 88 -11.27 6.62 -5.57
N ASP A 89 -10.42 7.38 -6.25
CA ASP A 89 -10.62 8.80 -6.51
C ASP A 89 -11.37 9.00 -7.84
N GLU A 90 -10.81 8.45 -8.90
CA GLU A 90 -11.36 8.54 -10.26
C GLU A 90 -10.88 7.41 -11.17
N TYR A 91 -11.41 7.38 -12.38
CA TYR A 91 -10.90 6.57 -13.48
C TYR A 91 -10.19 7.48 -14.49
N LYS A 92 -8.91 7.23 -14.73
CA LYS A 92 -8.11 7.95 -15.73
C LYS A 92 -8.20 7.23 -17.08
N PRO A 93 -8.50 7.93 -18.20
CA PRO A 93 -8.44 7.32 -19.52
C PRO A 93 -7.04 6.78 -19.83
N SER A 94 -6.98 5.61 -20.46
CA SER A 94 -5.74 5.02 -20.99
C SER A 94 -5.99 4.42 -22.37
N GLU A 95 -4.93 4.06 -23.09
CA GLU A 95 -5.03 3.41 -24.41
C GLU A 95 -5.74 2.04 -24.35
N ARG A 96 -5.84 1.44 -23.16
CA ARG A 96 -6.47 0.14 -22.95
C ARG A 96 -7.79 0.31 -22.19
N ALA A 97 -7.81 -0.11 -20.93
CA ALA A 97 -8.93 0.07 -20.03
C ALA A 97 -8.64 1.26 -19.11
N PRO A 98 -9.66 2.04 -18.73
CA PRO A 98 -9.50 3.12 -17.75
C PRO A 98 -8.80 2.63 -16.49
N GLU A 99 -7.84 3.42 -16.02
CA GLU A 99 -7.02 3.09 -14.86
C GLU A 99 -7.65 3.64 -13.58
N LYS A 100 -7.66 2.83 -12.52
CA LYS A 100 -8.06 3.29 -11.19
C LYS A 100 -7.01 4.22 -10.61
N VAL A 101 -7.44 5.41 -10.22
CA VAL A 101 -6.67 6.38 -9.42
C VAL A 101 -7.10 6.25 -7.97
N TRP A 102 -6.12 6.13 -7.08
CA TRP A 102 -6.30 5.91 -5.65
C TRP A 102 -5.81 7.11 -4.86
N LYS A 103 -6.43 7.39 -3.72
CA LYS A 103 -5.97 8.41 -2.77
C LYS A 103 -6.07 7.93 -1.33
N LEU A 104 -5.32 8.55 -0.43
CA LEU A 104 -5.57 8.42 1.01
C LEU A 104 -6.95 8.98 1.35
N ASN A 105 -7.68 8.27 2.20
CA ASN A 105 -9.00 8.70 2.66
C ASN A 105 -8.91 9.62 3.89
N TYR A 106 -7.89 9.41 4.72
CA TYR A 106 -7.67 10.15 5.95
C TYR A 106 -6.19 10.52 6.08
N ASP A 107 -5.96 11.70 6.65
CA ASP A 107 -4.65 12.24 7.04
C ASP A 107 -4.12 11.61 8.33
N LYS A 108 -5.01 11.17 9.22
CA LYS A 108 -4.65 10.61 10.53
C LYS A 108 -5.56 9.46 10.94
N LEU A 109 -4.93 8.37 11.41
CA LEU A 109 -5.57 7.21 12.01
C LEU A 109 -5.18 7.10 13.49
N ILE A 110 -6.18 6.97 14.36
CA ILE A 110 -5.98 6.83 15.81
C ILE A 110 -6.62 5.50 16.23
N ILE A 111 -5.83 4.64 16.87
CA ILE A 111 -6.29 3.36 17.40
C ILE A 111 -6.31 3.45 18.92
N ASN A 112 -7.50 3.36 19.50
CA ASN A 112 -7.70 3.41 20.93
C ASN A 112 -7.89 1.99 21.49
N PHE A 113 -7.01 1.58 22.40
CA PHE A 113 -7.05 0.27 23.07
C PHE A 113 -7.69 0.34 24.47
N LYS A 114 -8.34 1.44 24.82
CA LYS A 114 -8.94 1.60 26.15
C LYS A 114 -10.22 0.77 26.22
N SER A 115 -10.24 -0.18 27.16
CA SER A 115 -11.41 -0.92 27.63
C SER A 115 -12.26 -0.08 28.58
#